data_AF-A0A0K8Q7R5-F1
#
_entry.id   AF-A0A0K8Q7R5-F1
#
_cell.length_a   1.000
_cell.length_b   1.000
_cell.length_c   1.000
_cell.angle_alpha   90.00
_cell.angle_beta   90.00
_cell.angle_gamma   90.00
#
_symmetry.space_group_name_H-M   'P 1'
#
loop_
_entity.id
_entity.type
_entity.pdbx_description
1 polymer ?
#
loop_
_entity_poly.entity_id
_entity_poly.type
_entity_poly.pdbx_seq_one_letter_code
_entity_poly.pdbx_strand_id
1 'polypeptide(L)'
;MNRLGGKSNTGEGGEDVDRLLDPERRSAVKQIASGRFGVTSLYLSNADDIQIKMAQGAKPGEGGQLMAQKVYPWVARTRHSTPGVGLISPPPHHDIYSIEDLAQLIYDAKRANPSARVHVKLVSEVGIGTVAAGVTKAKADVVLVSGHDAVPAPRR
;
A
#
# COMPACT_ATOMS: atom_id res chain seq x y z
N MET A 1 -2.86 3.57 17.55
CA MET A 1 -2.91 4.82 16.77
C MET A 1 -4.28 5.47 16.87
N ASN A 2 -5.37 4.77 16.56
CA ASN A 2 -6.74 5.32 16.59
C ASN A 2 -7.11 5.97 17.93
N ARG A 3 -6.84 5.30 19.06
CA ARG A 3 -7.05 5.86 20.41
C ARG A 3 -6.24 7.13 20.73
N LEU A 4 -5.17 7.38 19.97
CA LEU A 4 -4.30 8.55 20.12
C LEU A 4 -4.62 9.64 19.08
N GLY A 5 -5.67 9.46 18.26
CA GLY A 5 -5.99 10.36 17.14
C GLY A 5 -5.01 10.29 15.97
N GLY A 6 -4.04 9.37 16.00
CA GLY A 6 -3.09 9.15 14.92
C GLY A 6 -3.55 8.08 13.93
N LYS A 7 -2.83 7.93 12.81
CA LYS A 7 -3.14 6.96 11.76
C LYS A 7 -2.10 5.83 11.69
N SER A 8 -2.54 4.58 11.73
CA SER A 8 -1.72 3.42 11.38
C SER A 8 -1.94 2.99 9.93
N ASN A 9 -0.98 2.28 9.35
CA ASN A 9 -1.00 1.78 7.98
C ASN A 9 -0.99 0.23 7.98
N THR A 10 -1.78 -0.38 7.10
CA THR A 10 -1.86 -1.85 6.93
C THR A 10 -0.57 -2.48 6.42
N GLY A 11 0.26 -1.72 5.72
CA GLY A 11 1.28 -2.28 4.84
C GLY A 11 0.66 -3.06 3.68
N GLU A 12 1.43 -4.00 3.12
CA GLU A 12 1.15 -4.67 1.84
C GLU A 12 0.36 -5.97 1.96
N GLY A 13 -0.05 -6.35 3.17
CA GLY A 13 -0.56 -7.70 3.46
C GLY A 13 -2.07 -7.84 3.51
N GLY A 14 -2.82 -6.78 3.23
CA GLY A 14 -4.24 -6.70 3.55
C GLY A 14 -4.50 -6.49 5.04
N GLU A 15 -5.78 -6.54 5.42
CA GLU A 15 -6.22 -6.46 6.80
C GLU A 15 -7.39 -7.42 7.01
N ASP A 16 -7.41 -8.11 8.14
CA ASP A 16 -8.45 -9.08 8.48
C ASP A 16 -9.83 -8.42 8.59
N VAL A 17 -10.89 -9.10 8.12
CA VAL A 17 -12.25 -8.55 8.05
C VAL A 17 -12.78 -8.15 9.42
N ASP A 18 -12.52 -8.95 10.46
CA ASP A 18 -12.99 -8.64 11.81
C ASP A 18 -12.32 -7.35 12.34
N ARG A 19 -11.07 -7.09 11.92
CA ARG A 19 -10.40 -5.83 12.21
C ARG A 19 -10.90 -4.68 11.34
N LEU A 20 -11.20 -4.93 10.06
CA LEU A 20 -11.70 -3.89 9.14
C LEU A 20 -13.00 -3.28 9.63
N LEU A 21 -13.89 -4.11 10.19
CA LEU A 21 -15.21 -3.73 10.68
C LEU A 21 -15.21 -3.15 12.09
N ASP A 22 -14.05 -3.11 12.76
CA ASP A 22 -13.88 -2.50 14.08
C ASP A 22 -13.13 -1.15 13.95
N PRO A 23 -13.81 0.01 14.08
CA PRO A 23 -13.19 1.32 13.97
C PRO A 23 -12.06 1.58 14.98
N GLU A 24 -12.05 0.92 16.14
CA GLU A 24 -10.95 1.08 17.11
C GLU A 24 -9.68 0.34 16.68
N ARG A 25 -9.83 -0.74 15.91
CA ARG A 25 -8.74 -1.67 15.56
C ARG A 25 -8.30 -1.60 14.10
N ARG A 26 -9.15 -1.12 13.17
CA ARG A 26 -8.81 -0.99 11.76
C ARG A 26 -7.69 0.02 11.54
N SER A 27 -6.82 -0.24 10.58
CA SER A 27 -5.76 0.71 10.22
C SER A 27 -6.36 1.86 9.39
N ALA A 28 -6.18 3.11 9.80
CA ALA A 28 -6.76 4.24 9.07
C ALA A 28 -6.25 4.35 7.61
N VAL A 29 -4.98 3.99 7.36
CA VAL A 29 -4.37 3.99 6.03
C VAL A 29 -4.33 2.59 5.44
N LYS A 30 -4.88 2.42 4.24
CA LYS A 30 -4.91 1.17 3.49
C LYS A 30 -3.97 1.23 2.30
N GLN A 31 -3.03 0.31 2.20
CA GLN A 31 -2.07 0.31 1.10
C GLN A 31 -2.56 -0.48 -0.12
N ILE A 32 -2.27 0.06 -1.31
CA ILE A 32 -2.31 -0.63 -2.60
C ILE A 32 -0.85 -0.78 -3.06
N ALA A 33 -0.34 -2.00 -3.09
CA ALA A 33 1.00 -2.32 -3.58
C ALA A 33 0.91 -3.30 -4.76
N SER A 34 2.02 -3.51 -5.47
CA SER A 34 2.08 -4.29 -6.71
C SER A 34 1.41 -5.67 -6.63
N GLY A 35 1.59 -6.41 -5.52
CA GLY A 35 0.98 -7.73 -5.34
C GLY A 35 -0.53 -7.73 -5.06
N ARG A 36 -1.15 -6.57 -4.79
CA ARG A 36 -2.59 -6.40 -4.48
C ARG A 36 -3.13 -7.34 -3.38
N PHE A 37 -2.27 -7.87 -2.51
CA PHE A 37 -2.68 -8.81 -1.48
C PHE A 37 -3.72 -8.19 -0.53
N GLY A 38 -4.87 -8.84 -0.41
CA GLY A 38 -5.98 -8.42 0.45
C GLY A 38 -6.65 -7.10 0.05
N VAL A 39 -6.38 -6.58 -1.16
CA VAL A 39 -7.06 -5.39 -1.68
C VAL A 39 -8.44 -5.81 -2.22
N THR A 40 -9.48 -5.42 -1.51
CA THR A 40 -10.89 -5.71 -1.84
C THR A 40 -11.74 -4.45 -1.73
N SER A 41 -12.96 -4.46 -2.28
CA SER A 41 -13.90 -3.32 -2.14
C SER A 41 -14.19 -3.00 -0.67
N LEU A 42 -14.33 -4.02 0.19
CA LEU A 42 -14.55 -3.82 1.63
C LEU A 42 -13.33 -3.19 2.30
N TYR A 43 -12.13 -3.63 1.92
CA TYR A 43 -10.88 -3.07 2.41
C TYR A 43 -10.72 -1.59 2.04
N LEU A 44 -10.99 -1.21 0.79
CA LEU A 44 -10.86 0.17 0.31
C LEU A 44 -11.94 1.10 0.87
N SER A 45 -13.18 0.63 0.99
CA SER A 45 -14.29 1.40 1.58
C SER A 45 -14.11 1.68 3.08
N ASN A 46 -13.29 0.87 3.78
CA ASN A 46 -12.93 1.06 5.18
C ASN A 46 -11.57 1.76 5.37
N ALA A 47 -11.16 2.58 4.41
CA ALA A 47 -9.97 3.43 4.47
C ALA A 47 -10.35 4.88 4.81
N ASP A 48 -9.56 5.54 5.66
CA ASP A 48 -9.59 7.01 5.76
C ASP A 48 -8.61 7.61 4.75
N ASP A 49 -7.47 6.94 4.54
CA ASP A 49 -6.53 7.25 3.46
C ASP A 49 -6.17 5.97 2.70
N ILE A 50 -6.09 6.04 1.37
CA ILE A 50 -5.59 4.98 0.50
C ILE A 50 -4.17 5.35 0.08
N GLN A 51 -3.20 4.46 0.21
CA GLN A 51 -1.81 4.71 -0.15
C GLN A 51 -1.35 3.80 -1.29
N ILE A 52 -1.09 4.38 -2.47
CA ILE A 52 -0.44 3.71 -3.59
C ILE A 52 1.07 3.68 -3.31
N LYS A 53 1.64 2.48 -3.22
CA LYS A 53 3.05 2.26 -2.88
C LYS A 53 3.89 2.04 -4.13
N MET A 54 4.44 3.13 -4.69
CA MET A 54 5.29 3.02 -5.89
C MET A 54 6.63 2.34 -5.60
N ALA A 55 7.23 2.62 -4.44
CA ALA A 55 8.53 2.08 -4.07
C ALA A 55 8.72 1.98 -2.55
N GLN A 56 9.78 1.28 -2.14
CA GLN A 56 10.21 1.14 -0.75
C GLN A 56 11.70 1.49 -0.61
N GLY A 57 12.03 2.36 0.34
CA GLY A 57 13.42 2.81 0.55
C GLY A 57 14.40 1.69 0.90
N ALA A 58 13.93 0.63 1.59
CA ALA A 58 14.78 -0.50 1.99
C ALA A 58 15.25 -1.37 0.80
N LYS A 59 14.47 -1.40 -0.28
CA LYS A 59 14.72 -2.19 -1.49
C LYS A 59 14.13 -1.48 -2.72
N PRO A 60 14.73 -0.37 -3.17
CA PRO A 60 14.25 0.32 -4.36
C PRO A 60 14.34 -0.62 -5.57
N GLY A 61 13.27 -0.72 -6.37
CA GLY A 61 13.24 -1.56 -7.56
C GLY A 61 12.90 -3.05 -7.34
N GLU A 62 12.58 -3.48 -6.12
CA GLU A 62 12.06 -4.83 -5.84
C GLU A 62 10.64 -4.79 -5.24
N GLY A 63 9.88 -5.87 -5.43
CA GLY A 63 8.60 -6.08 -4.76
C GLY A 63 8.75 -6.61 -3.32
N GLY A 64 7.67 -6.51 -2.54
CA GLY A 64 7.62 -7.06 -1.18
C GLY A 64 7.78 -8.59 -1.15
N GLN A 65 8.48 -9.10 -0.15
CA GLN A 65 8.78 -10.54 0.02
C GLN A 65 8.26 -11.05 1.37
N LEU A 66 7.51 -12.15 1.35
CA LEU A 66 7.12 -12.91 2.54
C LEU A 66 7.47 -14.40 2.35
N MET A 67 8.41 -14.90 3.16
CA MET A 67 8.87 -16.28 3.08
C MET A 67 7.76 -17.28 3.42
N ALA A 68 7.74 -18.42 2.71
CA ALA A 68 6.77 -19.51 2.87
C ALA A 68 6.45 -19.89 4.32
N GLN A 69 7.48 -19.99 5.17
CA GLN A 69 7.36 -20.35 6.58
C GLN A 69 6.56 -19.35 7.43
N LYS A 70 6.41 -18.11 6.95
CA LYS A 70 5.62 -17.05 7.58
C LYS A 70 4.21 -16.93 6.99
N VAL A 71 3.87 -17.73 5.98
CA VAL A 71 2.56 -17.75 5.31
C VAL A 71 1.65 -18.77 5.99
N TYR A 72 1.29 -18.48 7.23
CA TYR A 72 0.34 -19.26 8.01
C TYR A 72 -1.06 -19.24 7.37
N PRO A 73 -1.96 -20.19 7.71
CA PRO A 73 -3.30 -20.27 7.11
C PRO A 73 -4.12 -18.97 7.19
N TRP A 74 -4.02 -18.21 8.28
CA TRP A 74 -4.69 -16.92 8.42
C TRP A 74 -4.04 -15.82 7.57
N VAL A 75 -2.71 -15.80 7.45
CA VAL A 75 -2.00 -14.86 6.55
C VAL A 75 -2.39 -15.13 5.10
N ALA A 76 -2.41 -16.40 4.71
CA ALA A 76 -2.81 -16.82 3.37
C ALA A 76 -4.26 -16.43 3.08
N ARG A 77 -5.16 -16.60 4.06
CA ARG A 77 -6.56 -16.18 3.96
C ARG A 77 -6.69 -14.67 3.73
N THR A 78 -6.02 -13.84 4.52
CA THR A 78 -6.05 -12.37 4.36
C THR A 78 -5.51 -11.94 2.99
N ARG A 79 -4.53 -12.67 2.45
CA ARG A 79 -3.87 -12.34 1.18
C ARG A 79 -4.50 -13.02 -0.05
N HIS A 80 -5.52 -13.85 0.13
CA HIS A 80 -6.08 -14.71 -0.91
C HIS A 80 -5.01 -15.57 -1.61
N SER A 81 -4.09 -16.12 -0.82
CA SER A 81 -2.96 -16.92 -1.30
C SER A 81 -2.99 -18.35 -0.73
N THR A 82 -2.01 -19.17 -1.13
CA THR A 82 -1.87 -20.55 -0.65
C THR A 82 -1.02 -20.60 0.63
N PRO A 83 -1.48 -21.28 1.71
CA PRO A 83 -0.67 -21.50 2.91
C PRO A 83 0.66 -22.19 2.60
N GLY A 84 1.74 -21.76 3.24
CA GLY A 84 3.07 -22.34 3.05
C GLY A 84 3.75 -22.04 1.71
N VAL A 85 3.16 -21.20 0.84
CA VAL A 85 3.78 -20.76 -0.41
C VAL A 85 4.36 -19.35 -0.23
N GLY A 86 5.62 -19.15 -0.62
CA GLY A 86 6.28 -17.84 -0.53
C GLY A 86 5.60 -16.82 -1.44
N LEU A 87 5.50 -15.58 -0.96
CA LEU A 87 4.87 -14.48 -1.69
C LEU A 87 5.94 -13.45 -2.07
N ILE A 88 6.22 -13.36 -3.37
CA ILE A 88 7.10 -12.35 -3.96
C ILE A 88 6.20 -11.48 -4.83
N SER A 89 6.10 -10.20 -4.47
CA SER A 89 5.31 -9.26 -5.27
C SER A 89 6.11 -8.88 -6.52
N PRO A 90 5.45 -8.61 -7.66
CA PRO A 90 6.11 -8.01 -8.81
C PRO A 90 6.78 -6.69 -8.41
N PRO A 91 7.93 -6.31 -9.01
CA PRO A 91 8.52 -5.01 -8.75
C PRO A 91 7.62 -3.83 -9.16
N PRO A 92 7.06 -3.78 -10.39
CA PRO A 92 6.13 -2.71 -10.76
C PRO A 92 4.69 -3.04 -10.38
N HIS A 93 3.88 -2.00 -10.26
CA HIS A 93 2.44 -2.13 -10.40
C HIS A 93 2.13 -2.46 -11.87
N HIS A 94 1.44 -3.58 -12.14
CA HIS A 94 1.16 -4.02 -13.52
C HIS A 94 0.13 -3.17 -14.27
N ASP A 95 -0.48 -2.23 -13.57
CA ASP A 95 -1.45 -1.24 -14.03
C ASP A 95 -0.88 0.19 -13.96
N ILE A 96 0.45 0.34 -13.81
CA ILE A 96 1.13 1.64 -13.83
C ILE A 96 2.43 1.56 -14.63
N TYR A 97 2.38 1.95 -15.90
CA TYR A 97 3.56 2.06 -16.75
C TYR A 97 3.89 3.50 -17.16
N SER A 98 3.00 4.44 -16.83
CA SER A 98 3.17 5.87 -17.06
C SER A 98 2.48 6.72 -15.99
N ILE A 99 2.58 8.05 -16.10
CA ILE A 99 1.95 8.96 -15.15
C ILE A 99 0.42 9.01 -15.32
N GLU A 100 -0.07 8.82 -16.54
CA GLU A 100 -1.48 8.71 -16.85
C GLU A 100 -2.10 7.42 -16.29
N ASP A 101 -1.36 6.31 -16.29
CA ASP A 101 -1.82 5.09 -15.62
C ASP A 101 -1.92 5.26 -14.10
N LEU A 102 -0.95 5.96 -13.49
CA LEU A 102 -1.04 6.34 -12.08
C LEU A 102 -2.27 7.23 -11.83
N ALA A 103 -2.54 8.18 -12.73
CA ALA A 103 -3.74 9.02 -12.64
C ALA A 103 -5.03 8.19 -12.71
N GLN A 104 -5.06 7.14 -13.54
CA GLN A 104 -6.18 6.21 -13.61
C GLN A 104 -6.35 5.43 -12.30
N LEU A 105 -5.28 4.90 -11.71
CA LEU A 105 -5.38 4.22 -10.43
C LEU A 105 -5.80 5.16 -9.28
N ILE A 106 -5.34 6.41 -9.28
CA ILE A 106 -5.80 7.44 -8.33
C ILE A 106 -7.30 7.69 -8.51
N TYR A 107 -7.76 7.81 -9.76
CA TYR A 107 -9.17 7.96 -10.07
C TYR A 107 -9.99 6.77 -9.55
N ASP A 108 -9.55 5.54 -9.83
CA ASP A 108 -10.22 4.31 -9.39
C ASP A 108 -10.27 4.20 -7.87
N ALA A 109 -9.18 4.56 -7.17
CA ALA A 109 -9.16 4.60 -5.71
C ALA A 109 -10.18 5.60 -5.13
N LYS A 110 -10.29 6.79 -5.72
CA LYS A 110 -11.31 7.79 -5.33
C LYS A 110 -12.73 7.35 -5.67
N ARG A 111 -12.92 6.53 -6.72
CA ARG A 111 -14.23 5.94 -7.04
C ARG A 111 -14.60 4.81 -6.10
N ALA A 112 -13.64 4.00 -5.69
CA ALA A 112 -13.85 2.94 -4.71
C ALA A 112 -14.21 3.50 -3.32
N ASN A 113 -13.63 4.64 -2.95
CA ASN A 113 -13.97 5.35 -1.72
C ASN A 113 -13.86 6.88 -1.89
N PRO A 114 -14.97 7.57 -2.17
CA PRO A 114 -14.98 9.03 -2.38
C PRO A 114 -14.60 9.85 -1.14
N SER A 115 -14.66 9.25 0.06
CA SER A 115 -14.33 9.92 1.32
C SER A 115 -12.85 9.83 1.68
N ALA A 116 -12.10 8.89 1.08
CA ALA A 116 -10.70 8.68 1.40
C ALA A 116 -9.79 9.62 0.62
N ARG A 117 -8.71 10.07 1.27
CA ARG A 117 -7.61 10.75 0.58
C ARG A 117 -6.70 9.73 -0.09
N VAL A 118 -6.17 10.03 -1.26
CA VAL A 118 -5.22 9.18 -1.99
C VAL A 118 -3.81 9.69 -1.83
N HIS A 119 -2.98 8.87 -1.21
CA HIS A 119 -1.56 9.11 -0.99
C HIS A 119 -0.76 8.35 -2.05
N VAL A 120 0.29 8.97 -2.57
CA VAL A 120 1.29 8.28 -3.40
C VAL A 120 2.61 8.29 -2.66
N LYS A 121 3.11 7.10 -2.33
CA LYS A 121 4.37 6.89 -1.62
C LYS A 121 5.50 6.67 -2.62
N LEU A 122 6.45 7.60 -2.60
CA LEU A 122 7.67 7.58 -3.38
C LEU A 122 8.90 7.39 -2.47
N VAL A 123 10.04 7.15 -3.09
CA VAL A 123 11.35 7.11 -2.42
C VAL A 123 12.16 8.33 -2.86
N SER A 124 12.89 8.93 -1.93
CA SER A 124 13.77 10.06 -2.21
C SER A 124 14.86 9.64 -3.17
N GLU A 125 15.04 10.40 -4.25
CA GLU A 125 16.14 10.28 -5.20
C GLU A 125 16.28 11.59 -6.00
N VAL A 126 17.40 11.75 -6.71
CA VAL A 126 17.57 12.89 -7.62
C VAL A 126 16.49 12.83 -8.71
N GLY A 127 15.75 13.92 -8.89
CA GLY A 127 14.63 14.01 -9.85
C GLY A 127 13.24 13.76 -9.25
N ILE A 128 13.15 13.42 -7.96
CA ILE A 128 11.85 13.15 -7.30
C ILE A 128 10.87 14.32 -7.35
N GLY A 129 11.37 15.57 -7.41
CA GLY A 129 10.53 16.76 -7.53
C GLY A 129 9.71 16.80 -8.82
N THR A 130 10.29 16.36 -9.94
CA THR A 130 9.60 16.27 -11.23
C THR A 130 8.49 15.22 -11.19
N VAL A 131 8.78 14.06 -10.59
CA VAL A 131 7.79 12.98 -10.40
C VAL A 131 6.67 13.45 -9.48
N ALA A 132 6.98 14.10 -8.35
CA ALA A 132 6.00 14.64 -7.41
C ALA A 132 5.07 15.68 -8.05
N ALA A 133 5.58 16.52 -8.96
CA ALA A 133 4.75 17.44 -9.73
C ALA A 133 3.75 16.70 -10.64
N GLY A 134 4.19 15.63 -11.31
CA GLY A 134 3.31 14.74 -12.09
C GLY A 134 2.24 14.08 -11.24
N VAL A 135 2.63 13.51 -10.09
CA VAL A 135 1.73 12.88 -9.11
C VAL A 135 0.66 13.87 -8.61
N THR A 136 1.05 15.11 -8.36
CA THR A 136 0.11 16.17 -7.94
C THR A 136 -0.89 16.50 -9.05
N LYS A 137 -0.42 16.60 -10.31
CA LYS A 137 -1.29 16.79 -11.49
C LYS A 137 -2.25 15.60 -11.70
N ALA A 138 -1.81 14.39 -11.37
CA ALA A 138 -2.60 13.16 -11.37
C ALA A 138 -3.65 13.09 -10.23
N LYS A 139 -3.83 14.17 -9.46
CA LYS A 139 -4.87 14.35 -8.44
C LYS A 139 -4.66 13.54 -7.15
N ALA A 140 -3.43 13.14 -6.85
CA ALA A 140 -3.10 12.66 -5.51
C ALA A 140 -3.30 13.76 -4.47
N ASP A 141 -3.84 13.41 -3.30
CA ASP A 141 -4.08 14.34 -2.20
C ASP A 141 -2.83 14.54 -1.32
N VAL A 142 -1.96 13.52 -1.27
CA VAL A 142 -0.72 13.54 -0.49
C VAL A 142 0.40 12.85 -1.26
N VAL A 143 1.56 13.51 -1.34
CA VAL A 143 2.82 12.88 -1.78
C VAL A 143 3.66 12.55 -0.55
N LEU A 144 3.89 11.26 -0.31
CA LEU A 144 4.75 10.80 0.79
C LEU A 144 6.13 10.44 0.25
N VAL A 145 7.16 11.14 0.74
CA VAL A 145 8.55 10.89 0.36
C VAL A 145 9.24 10.07 1.45
N SER A 146 9.74 8.88 1.10
CA SER A 146 10.47 8.01 2.01
C SER A 146 11.99 8.20 1.83
N GLY A 147 12.73 8.36 2.91
CA GLY A 147 14.20 8.34 2.88
C GLY A 147 14.78 6.95 2.57
N HIS A 148 16.10 6.90 2.39
CA HIS A 148 16.84 5.67 2.09
C HIS A 148 16.95 4.71 3.29
N ASP A 149 16.90 5.21 4.53
CA ASP A 149 17.17 4.42 5.75
C ASP A 149 15.96 3.65 6.30
N ALA A 150 15.03 3.22 5.44
CA ALA A 150 13.91 2.40 5.90
C ALA A 150 14.43 1.01 6.32
N VAL A 151 14.48 0.75 7.62
CA VAL A 151 14.96 -0.51 8.22
C VAL A 151 14.14 -1.69 7.68
N PRO A 152 14.76 -2.70 7.02
CA PRO A 152 14.07 -3.95 6.75
C PRO A 152 13.73 -4.62 8.09
N ALA A 153 12.50 -5.16 8.21
CA ALA A 153 12.08 -5.89 9.40
C ALA A 153 13.19 -6.85 9.86
N PRO A 154 13.49 -6.92 11.18
CA PRO A 154 14.67 -7.63 11.67
C PRO A 154 14.70 -9.06 11.13
N ARG A 155 15.83 -9.42 10.49
CA ARG A 155 16.14 -10.81 10.16
C ARG A 155 16.41 -11.53 11.47
N ARG A 156 15.36 -12.07 12.08
CA ARG A 156 15.43 -13.16 13.04
C ARG A 156 14.61 -14.32 12.49
#